data_AF-A0A0G2FS34-F1
#
_entry.id   AF-A0A0G2FS34-F1
#
_cell.length_a   1.000
_cell.length_b   1.000
_cell.length_c   1.000
_cell.angle_alpha   90.00
_cell.angle_beta   90.00
_cell.angle_gamma   90.00
#
_symmetry.space_group_name_H-M   'P 1'
#
loop_
_entity.id
_entity.type
_entity.pdbx_description
1 polymer ?
#
loop_
_entity_poly.entity_id
_entity_poly.type
_entity_poly.pdbx_seq_one_letter_code
_entity_poly.pdbx_strand_id
1 'polypeptide(L)'
;MSSSTAFEESKDKALEVLATHLSDDELVDFSNYNMQGAPSPEDRERLMSLTNKHQQALWELGEAVIDGQVVGAGALEVFVDMLAMTEEALRQLRQTETPEGSPEVGGRSPGTDLGQVD
;
A
#
# COMPACT_ATOMS: atom_id res chain seq x y z
N MET A 1 -18.68 -31.76 -1.64
CA MET A 1 -17.41 -31.51 -2.37
C MET A 1 -17.51 -30.36 -3.38
N SER A 2 -18.71 -29.97 -3.84
CA SER A 2 -18.88 -28.94 -4.90
C SER A 2 -18.58 -27.49 -4.49
N SER A 3 -18.59 -27.13 -3.20
CA SER A 3 -18.36 -25.75 -2.77
C SER A 3 -16.89 -25.32 -2.84
N SER A 4 -15.96 -26.26 -2.65
CA SER A 4 -14.52 -25.98 -2.74
C SER A 4 -14.10 -25.70 -4.17
N THR A 5 -14.64 -26.44 -5.15
CA THR A 5 -14.31 -26.24 -6.57
C THR A 5 -14.79 -24.89 -7.09
N ALA A 6 -16.03 -24.49 -6.77
CA ALA A 6 -16.55 -23.18 -7.17
C ALA A 6 -15.80 -22.01 -6.50
N PHE A 7 -15.25 -22.23 -5.30
CA PHE A 7 -14.41 -21.26 -4.61
C PHE A 7 -13.08 -21.08 -5.35
N GLU A 8 -12.37 -22.16 -5.64
CA GLU A 8 -11.09 -22.09 -6.39
C GLU A 8 -11.28 -21.53 -7.80
N GLU A 9 -12.33 -21.93 -8.54
CA GLU A 9 -12.62 -21.36 -9.87
C GLU A 9 -12.90 -19.85 -9.82
N SER A 10 -13.54 -19.38 -8.76
CA SER A 10 -13.78 -17.94 -8.54
C SER A 10 -12.47 -17.20 -8.26
N LYS A 11 -11.59 -17.82 -7.48
CA LYS A 11 -10.26 -17.32 -7.15
C LYS A 11 -9.36 -17.22 -8.39
N ASP A 12 -9.31 -18.28 -9.19
CA ASP A 12 -8.51 -18.33 -10.41
C ASP A 12 -8.92 -17.24 -11.40
N LYS A 13 -10.23 -17.01 -11.58
CA LYS A 13 -10.72 -15.91 -12.43
C LYS A 13 -10.33 -14.53 -11.92
N ALA A 14 -10.34 -14.31 -10.61
CA ALA A 14 -9.88 -13.05 -10.04
C ALA A 14 -8.37 -12.86 -10.28
N LEU A 15 -7.58 -13.92 -10.14
CA LEU A 15 -6.14 -13.89 -10.44
C LEU A 15 -5.87 -13.63 -11.93
N GLU A 16 -6.68 -14.18 -12.84
CA GLU A 16 -6.59 -13.89 -14.28
C GLU A 16 -6.79 -12.40 -14.59
N VAL A 17 -7.76 -11.74 -13.93
CA VAL A 17 -7.97 -10.30 -14.06
C VAL A 17 -6.78 -9.50 -13.52
N LEU A 18 -6.20 -9.92 -12.39
CA LEU A 18 -5.02 -9.22 -11.87
C LEU A 18 -3.80 -9.39 -12.79
N ALA A 19 -3.63 -10.57 -13.38
CA ALA A 19 -2.50 -10.89 -14.26
C ALA A 19 -2.47 -10.08 -15.57
N THR A 20 -3.56 -9.40 -15.95
CA THR A 20 -3.54 -8.47 -17.09
C THR A 20 -2.89 -7.13 -16.76
N HIS A 21 -2.73 -6.81 -15.48
CA HIS A 21 -2.21 -5.52 -15.00
C HIS A 21 -0.93 -5.65 -14.17
N LEU A 22 -0.70 -6.82 -13.57
CA LEU A 22 0.43 -7.10 -12.69
C LEU A 22 1.15 -8.35 -13.16
N SER A 23 2.47 -8.27 -13.29
CA SER A 23 3.29 -9.46 -13.49
C SER A 23 3.53 -10.19 -12.15
N ASP A 24 3.89 -11.47 -12.23
CA ASP A 24 4.28 -12.26 -11.05
C ASP A 24 5.44 -11.59 -10.29
N ASP A 25 6.42 -11.03 -11.02
CA ASP A 25 7.56 -10.31 -10.43
C ASP A 25 7.10 -9.06 -9.67
N GLU A 26 6.10 -8.33 -10.20
CA GLU A 26 5.55 -7.14 -9.55
C GLU A 26 4.76 -7.50 -8.29
N LEU A 27 4.01 -8.60 -8.30
CA LEU A 27 3.32 -9.13 -7.12
C LEU A 27 4.32 -9.55 -6.03
N VAL A 28 5.41 -10.20 -6.42
CA VAL A 28 6.49 -10.61 -5.50
C VAL A 28 7.19 -9.39 -4.93
N ASP A 29 7.57 -8.42 -5.75
CA ASP A 29 8.21 -7.18 -5.32
C ASP A 29 7.31 -6.39 -4.35
N PHE A 30 6.03 -6.27 -4.67
CA PHE A 30 5.08 -5.55 -3.82
C PHE A 30 4.86 -6.25 -2.47
N SER A 31 4.78 -7.58 -2.47
CA SER A 31 4.72 -8.38 -1.24
C SER A 31 5.99 -8.21 -0.40
N ASN A 32 7.17 -8.20 -1.04
CA ASN A 32 8.44 -7.97 -0.37
C ASN A 32 8.49 -6.60 0.29
N TYR A 33 8.02 -5.54 -0.38
CA TYR A 33 7.92 -4.21 0.23
C TYR A 33 6.98 -4.19 1.43
N ASN A 34 5.81 -4.83 1.32
CA ASN A 34 4.86 -4.93 2.42
C ASN A 34 5.43 -5.64 3.66
N MET A 35 6.36 -6.58 3.48
CA MET A 35 7.05 -7.26 4.59
C MET A 35 8.22 -6.46 5.19
N GLN A 36 8.86 -5.58 4.42
CA GLN A 36 10.06 -4.85 4.85
C GLN A 36 9.76 -3.63 5.75
N GLY A 37 8.53 -3.11 5.70
CA GLY A 37 8.14 -1.92 6.45
C GLY A 37 8.54 -0.63 5.73
N ALA A 38 8.96 0.41 6.46
CA ALA A 38 9.21 1.72 5.86
C ALA A 38 10.27 1.64 4.73
N PRO A 39 9.93 2.03 3.48
CA PRO A 39 10.85 1.89 2.36
C PRO A 39 12.02 2.89 2.49
N SER A 40 13.18 2.51 1.94
CA SER A 40 14.25 3.46 1.72
C SER A 40 13.81 4.56 0.74
N PRO A 41 14.48 5.74 0.70
CA PRO A 41 14.14 6.78 -0.27
C PRO A 41 14.17 6.31 -1.74
N GLU A 42 15.09 5.41 -2.09
CA GLU A 42 15.20 4.82 -3.43
C GLU A 42 14.06 3.83 -3.70
N ASP A 43 13.70 3.02 -2.70
CA ASP A 43 12.58 2.08 -2.78
C ASP A 43 11.22 2.76 -2.79
N ARG A 44 11.13 4.00 -2.27
CA ARG A 44 9.87 4.75 -2.18
C ARG A 44 9.27 5.04 -3.54
N GLU A 45 10.07 5.43 -4.53
CA GLU A 45 9.59 5.68 -5.90
C GLU A 45 9.08 4.38 -6.54
N ARG A 46 9.79 3.27 -6.32
CA ARG A 46 9.40 1.95 -6.82
C ARG A 46 8.12 1.44 -6.16
N LEU A 47 8.02 1.56 -4.84
CA LEU A 47 6.82 1.21 -4.09
C LEU A 47 5.62 2.08 -4.51
N MET A 48 5.81 3.37 -4.75
CA MET A 48 4.75 4.25 -5.26
C MET A 48 4.27 3.81 -6.65
N SER A 49 5.19 3.51 -7.56
CA SER A 49 4.86 2.99 -8.89
C SER A 49 4.07 1.68 -8.83
N LEU A 50 4.53 0.72 -8.01
CA LEU A 50 3.85 -0.55 -7.81
C LEU A 50 2.48 -0.36 -7.14
N THR A 51 2.37 0.52 -6.15
CA THR A 51 1.10 0.82 -5.47
C THR A 51 0.05 1.34 -6.45
N ASN A 52 0.44 2.22 -7.38
CA ASN A 52 -0.47 2.72 -8.42
C ASN A 52 -0.96 1.59 -9.34
N LYS A 53 -0.08 0.65 -9.72
CA LYS A 53 -0.48 -0.52 -10.52
C LYS A 53 -1.42 -1.43 -9.75
N HIS A 54 -1.15 -1.67 -8.47
CA HIS A 54 -2.03 -2.45 -7.60
C HIS A 54 -3.40 -1.79 -7.43
N GLN A 55 -3.46 -0.47 -7.26
CA GLN A 55 -4.73 0.26 -7.23
C GLN A 55 -5.52 0.14 -8.53
N GLN A 56 -4.85 0.21 -9.69
CA GLN A 56 -5.49 0.00 -10.98
C GLN A 56 -6.02 -1.43 -11.10
N ALA A 57 -5.20 -2.44 -10.80
CA ALA A 57 -5.60 -3.84 -10.88
C ALA A 57 -6.78 -4.15 -9.93
N LEU A 58 -6.77 -3.57 -8.72
CA LEU A 58 -7.86 -3.69 -7.77
C LEU A 58 -9.16 -3.04 -8.28
N TRP A 59 -9.05 -1.88 -8.95
CA TRP A 59 -10.21 -1.22 -9.56
C TRP A 59 -10.82 -2.08 -10.67
N GLU A 60 -10.00 -2.62 -11.59
CA GLU A 60 -10.44 -3.51 -12.67
C GLU A 60 -11.08 -4.80 -12.13
N LEU A 61 -10.50 -5.40 -11.08
CA LEU A 61 -11.12 -6.55 -10.41
C LEU A 61 -12.46 -6.18 -9.76
N GLY A 62 -12.56 -4.98 -9.18
CA GLY A 62 -13.81 -4.45 -8.64
C GLY A 62 -14.88 -4.29 -9.72
N GLU A 63 -14.53 -3.74 -10.89
CA GLU A 63 -15.45 -3.64 -12.03
C GLU A 63 -15.88 -5.03 -12.51
N ALA A 64 -14.95 -5.97 -12.68
CA ALA A 64 -15.27 -7.33 -13.11
C ALA A 64 -16.21 -8.06 -12.14
N VAL A 65 -16.12 -7.77 -10.84
CA VAL A 65 -17.05 -8.30 -9.83
C VAL A 65 -18.43 -7.62 -9.92
N ILE A 66 -18.48 -6.30 -10.09
CA ILE A 66 -19.73 -5.53 -10.21
C ILE A 66 -20.51 -5.93 -11.47
N ASP A 67 -19.80 -6.10 -12.59
CA ASP A 67 -20.38 -6.49 -13.88
C ASP A 67 -20.73 -7.99 -13.94
N GLY A 68 -20.42 -8.75 -12.89
CA GLY A 68 -20.72 -10.17 -12.78
C GLY A 68 -19.86 -11.06 -13.67
N GLN A 69 -18.74 -10.56 -14.20
CA GLN A 69 -17.76 -11.34 -14.95
C GLN A 69 -17.00 -12.31 -14.02
N VAL A 70 -16.70 -11.85 -12.80
CA VAL A 70 -16.10 -12.65 -11.74
C VAL A 70 -17.07 -12.69 -10.55
N VAL A 71 -17.45 -13.89 -10.12
CA VAL A 71 -18.43 -14.07 -9.04
C VAL A 71 -17.96 -15.14 -8.08
N GLY A 72 -18.20 -14.93 -6.80
CA GLY A 72 -17.99 -15.93 -5.75
C GLY A 72 -17.09 -15.46 -4.62
N ALA A 73 -17.05 -16.27 -3.55
CA ALA A 73 -16.30 -15.93 -2.35
C ALA A 73 -14.77 -15.98 -2.56
N GLY A 74 -14.28 -16.77 -3.52
CA GLY A 74 -12.85 -16.82 -3.85
C GLY A 74 -12.34 -15.52 -4.47
N ALA A 75 -13.11 -14.92 -5.38
CA ALA A 75 -12.79 -13.61 -5.94
C ALA A 75 -12.78 -12.49 -4.89
N LEU A 76 -13.73 -12.53 -3.95
CA LEU A 76 -13.77 -11.58 -2.83
C LEU A 76 -12.57 -11.75 -1.88
N GLU A 77 -12.11 -12.98 -1.65
CA GLU A 77 -10.87 -13.24 -0.88
C GLU A 77 -9.68 -12.54 -1.56
N VAL A 78 -9.48 -12.77 -2.87
CA VAL A 78 -8.39 -12.14 -3.64
C VAL A 78 -8.49 -10.62 -3.60
N PHE A 79 -9.70 -10.08 -3.77
CA PHE A 79 -9.92 -8.64 -3.72
C PHE A 79 -9.53 -8.05 -2.36
N VAL A 80 -9.97 -8.68 -1.25
CA VAL A 80 -9.67 -8.21 0.11
C VAL A 80 -8.19 -8.32 0.43
N ASP A 81 -7.53 -9.41 0.03
CA ASP A 81 -6.08 -9.59 0.21
C ASP A 81 -5.28 -8.50 -0.53
N MET A 82 -5.65 -8.23 -1.78
CA MET A 82 -5.02 -7.18 -2.59
C MET A 82 -5.29 -5.78 -2.04
N LEU A 83 -6.50 -5.52 -1.55
CA LEU A 83 -6.84 -4.26 -0.88
C LEU A 83 -5.97 -4.07 0.36
N ALA A 84 -5.84 -5.08 1.22
CA ALA A 84 -5.04 -5.01 2.44
C ALA A 84 -3.56 -4.72 2.15
N MET A 85 -2.97 -5.39 1.16
CA MET A 85 -1.59 -5.12 0.72
C MET A 85 -1.42 -3.70 0.15
N THR A 86 -2.42 -3.21 -0.57
CA THR A 86 -2.38 -1.85 -1.15
C THR A 86 -2.51 -0.77 -0.07
N GLU A 87 -3.38 -0.97 0.92
CA GLU A 87 -3.54 -0.07 2.06
C GLU A 87 -2.27 0.00 2.92
N GLU A 88 -1.59 -1.13 3.11
CA GLU A 88 -0.33 -1.21 3.83
C GLU A 88 0.78 -0.45 3.11
N ALA A 89 0.95 -0.65 1.79
CA ALA A 89 1.90 0.11 1.00
C ALA A 89 1.64 1.63 1.07
N LEU A 90 0.37 2.06 0.97
CA LEU A 90 -0.01 3.46 1.14
C LEU A 90 0.31 3.98 2.55
N ARG A 91 0.13 3.16 3.59
CA ARG A 91 0.50 3.52 4.97
C ARG A 91 2.01 3.75 5.08
N GLN A 92 2.82 2.87 4.50
CA GLN A 92 4.28 3.00 4.49
C GLN A 92 4.75 4.24 3.74
N LEU A 93 4.19 4.51 2.55
CA LEU A 93 4.50 5.70 1.77
C LEU A 93 4.21 7.00 2.55
N ARG A 94 3.10 7.05 3.30
CA ARG A 94 2.77 8.21 4.17
C ARG A 94 3.72 8.38 5.35
N GLN A 95 4.18 7.29 5.97
CA GLN A 95 5.09 7.38 7.12
C GLN A 95 6.45 7.97 6.75
N THR A 96 6.92 7.72 5.52
CA THR A 96 8.17 8.30 5.01
C THR A 96 8.10 9.79 4.68
N GLU A 97 6.90 10.38 4.60
CA GLU A 97 6.70 11.82 4.37
C GLU A 97 6.75 12.64 5.65
N THR A 98 6.62 12.02 6.82
CA THR A 98 6.86 12.67 8.11
C THR A 98 8.36 12.73 8.37
N PRO A 99 9.01 13.91 8.29
CA PRO A 99 10.38 14.04 8.74
C PRO A 99 10.34 13.97 10.28
N GLU A 100 10.95 12.94 10.86
CA GLU A 100 11.51 13.10 12.20
C GLU A 100 12.54 14.24 12.13
N GLY A 101 12.14 15.43 12.59
CA GLY A 101 13.05 16.57 12.69
C GLY A 101 12.47 17.91 12.28
N SER A 102 11.44 18.38 12.97
CA SER A 102 11.45 19.81 13.32
C SER A 102 12.04 19.91 14.72
N PRO A 103 13.33 20.29 14.89
CA PRO A 103 13.78 20.69 16.21
C PRO A 103 12.90 21.86 16.64
N GLU A 104 12.40 21.79 17.87
CA GLU A 104 11.61 22.82 18.52
C GLU A 104 12.16 24.20 18.17
N VAL A 105 11.25 25.09 17.79
CA VAL A 105 11.49 26.51 17.71
C VAL A 105 12.16 26.93 19.01
N GLY A 106 13.48 27.13 18.96
CA GLY A 106 14.28 27.60 20.08
C GLY A 106 13.62 28.86 20.61
N GLY A 107 12.96 28.72 21.76
CA GLY A 107 12.30 29.79 22.47
C GLY A 107 13.30 30.91 22.66
N ARG A 108 13.07 32.01 21.95
CA ARG A 108 13.78 33.26 22.15
C ARG A 108 13.44 33.76 23.55
N SER A 109 14.27 33.41 24.54
CA SER A 109 14.31 34.09 25.82
C SER A 109 15.37 35.19 25.71
N PRO A 110 15.00 36.48 25.58
CA PRO A 110 15.95 37.54 25.87
C PRO A 110 16.12 37.57 27.39
N GLY A 111 17.11 36.85 27.89
CA GLY A 111 17.59 37.01 29.25
C GLY A 111 18.02 38.47 29.43
N THR A 112 17.30 39.19 30.28
CA THR A 112 17.66 40.52 30.75
C THR A 112 18.90 40.39 31.63
N ASP A 113 20.08 40.54 31.03
CA ASP A 113 21.33 40.75 31.75
C ASP A 113 21.47 42.25 32.03
N LEU A 114 20.86 42.72 33.12
CA LEU A 114 21.18 44.02 33.71
C LEU A 114 22.32 43.80 34.70
N GLY A 115 23.53 43.76 34.16
CA GLY A 115 24.76 43.80 34.93
C GLY A 115 24.80 45.04 35.84
N GLN A 116 25.18 44.78 37.10
CA GLN A 116 25.46 45.78 38.12
C GLN A 116 26.47 46.82 37.62
N VAL A 117 26.17 48.09 37.88
CA VAL A 117 27.11 49.20 37.85
C VAL A 117 27.91 49.20 39.14
N ASP A 118 29.24 49.33 39.02
CA ASP A 118 30.20 49.57 40.12
C ASP A 118 29.85 50.84 40.95
#